data_AF-A0A445D433-F1
#
_entry.id   AF-A0A445D433-F1
#
_cell.length_a   1.000
_cell.length_b   1.000
_cell.length_c   1.000
_cell.angle_alpha   90.00
_cell.angle_beta   90.00
_cell.angle_gamma   90.00
#
_symmetry.space_group_name_H-M   'P 1'
#
loop_
_entity.id
_entity.type
_entity.pdbx_description
1 polymer ?
#
loop_
_entity_poly.entity_id
_entity_poly.type
_entity_poly.pdbx_seq_one_letter_code
_entity_poly.pdbx_strand_id
1 'polypeptide(L)' 'MDWFKIEKHEDAYKLFYCPNVYYESYGCSDIGISEDAFGNKRLALTNVPYKVRFQPA' A
#
# COMPACT_ATOMS: atom_id res chain seq x y z
N MET A 1 -4.08 4.94 13.68
CA MET A 1 -4.94 4.67 12.50
C MET A 1 -4.10 3.83 11.57
N ASP A 2 -3.88 2.58 11.96
CA ASP A 2 -2.68 1.84 11.52
C ASP A 2 -3.12 0.55 10.82
N TRP A 3 -4.11 0.72 9.94
CA TRP A 3 -4.77 -0.37 9.24
C TRP A 3 -4.50 -0.26 7.75
N PHE A 4 -4.14 -1.39 7.15
CA PHE A 4 -4.07 -1.57 5.71
C PHE A 4 -4.80 -2.86 5.34
N LYS A 5 -5.17 -2.97 4.06
CA LYS A 5 -5.77 -4.17 3.50
C LYS A 5 -4.77 -4.86 2.58
N ILE A 6 -4.92 -6.18 2.48
CA ILE A 6 -4.26 -7.00 1.47
C ILE A 6 -5.35 -7.37 0.45
N GLU A 7 -5.15 -6.99 -0.80
CA GLU A 7 -6.10 -7.25 -1.87
C GLU A 7 -5.47 -8.09 -2.97
N LYS A 8 -6.25 -8.95 -3.63
CA LYS A 8 -5.77 -9.73 -4.77
C LYS A 8 -5.41 -8.78 -5.92
N HIS A 9 -4.25 -9.00 -6.53
CA HIS A 9 -3.77 -8.22 -7.67
C HIS A 9 -3.08 -9.15 -8.66
N GLU A 10 -3.73 -9.41 -9.80
CA GLU A 10 -3.27 -10.36 -10.82
C GLU A 10 -3.08 -11.78 -10.23
N ASP A 11 -1.90 -12.38 -10.40
CA ASP A 11 -1.47 -13.66 -9.81
C ASP A 11 -0.84 -13.50 -8.41
N ALA A 12 -0.93 -12.33 -7.80
CA ALA A 12 -0.36 -12.03 -6.49
C ALA A 12 -1.28 -11.11 -5.66
N TYR A 13 -0.70 -10.27 -4.80
CA TYR A 13 -1.42 -9.34 -3.94
C TYR A 13 -0.86 -7.92 -4.03
N LYS A 14 -1.64 -6.96 -3.55
CA LYS A 14 -1.22 -5.57 -3.31
C LYS A 14 -1.62 -5.14 -1.91
N LEU A 15 -0.96 -4.10 -1.40
CA LEU A 15 -1.34 -3.43 -0.17
C LEU A 15 -2.17 -2.18 -0.50
N PHE A 16 -3.28 -1.98 0.20
CA PHE A 16 -4.20 -0.88 -0.03
C PHE A 16 -4.49 -0.13 1.27
N TYR A 17 -4.38 1.19 1.25
CA TYR A 17 -4.69 2.06 2.37
C TYR A 17 -6.03 2.74 2.14
N CYS A 18 -7.01 2.41 2.98
CA CYS A 18 -8.35 3.01 2.94
C CYS A 18 -9.00 2.79 4.30
N PRO A 19 -8.61 3.60 5.31
CA PRO A 19 -9.15 3.46 6.66
C PRO A 19 -10.62 3.88 6.64
N ASN A 20 -11.51 2.99 7.11
CA ASN A 20 -12.93 3.29 7.22
C ASN A 20 -13.21 3.88 8.61
N VAL A 21 -12.80 5.13 8.83
CA VAL A 21 -13.01 5.81 10.12
C VAL A 21 -14.01 6.93 9.90
N TYR A 22 -15.09 6.88 10.69
CA TYR A 22 -16.33 7.66 10.56
C TYR A 22 -16.18 9.19 10.69
N TYR A 23 -14.96 9.72 10.91
CA TYR A 23 -14.75 11.13 11.26
C TYR A 23 -13.73 11.87 10.38
N GLU A 24 -12.87 11.19 9.62
CA GLU A 24 -11.87 11.84 8.78
C GLU A 24 -11.81 11.14 7.41
N SER A 25 -12.04 11.89 6.33
CA SER A 25 -11.94 11.37 4.97
C SER A 25 -10.47 11.29 4.56
N TYR A 26 -9.77 10.27 5.03
CA TYR A 26 -8.49 9.91 4.45
C TYR A 26 -8.72 9.38 3.03
N GLY A 27 -7.94 9.88 2.08
CA GLY A 27 -7.98 9.38 0.70
C GLY A 27 -7.60 7.90 0.66
N CYS A 28 -8.35 7.13 -0.13
CA CYS A 28 -8.02 5.72 -0.39
C CYS A 28 -7.00 5.65 -1.53
N SER A 29 -5.94 4.88 -1.34
CA SER A 29 -4.84 4.80 -2.30
C SER A 29 -4.11 3.47 -2.18
N ASP A 30 -3.56 3.00 -3.30
CA ASP A 30 -2.66 1.86 -3.31
C ASP A 30 -1.33 2.22 -2.65
N ILE A 31 -0.65 1.20 -2.14
CA ILE A 31 0.72 1.33 -1.64
C ILE A 31 1.67 0.82 -2.72
N GLY A 32 2.63 1.66 -3.09
CA GLY A 32 3.65 1.37 -4.08
C GLY A 32 5.05 1.81 -3.66
N ILE A 33 6.01 1.71 -4.59
CA ILE A 33 7.41 2.10 -4.35
C ILE A 33 7.66 3.53 -4.82
N SER A 34 8.29 4.32 -3.95
CA SER A 34 8.85 5.64 -4.27
C SER A 34 10.32 5.68 -3.88
N GLU A 35 11.14 6.41 -4.62
CA GLU A 35 12.56 6.60 -4.28
C GLU A 35 12.71 7.90 -3.47
N ASP A 36 13.40 7.83 -2.33
CA ASP A 36 13.74 9.03 -1.55
C ASP A 36 14.98 9.75 -2.11
N ALA A 37 15.28 10.92 -1.57
CA ALA A 37 16.42 11.74 -2.01
C ALA A 37 17.79 11.05 -1.88
N PHE A 38 17.88 9.94 -1.15
CA PHE A 38 19.10 9.16 -0.95
C PHE A 38 19.11 7.86 -1.77
N GLY A 39 18.15 7.68 -2.68
CA GLY A 39 18.04 6.47 -3.51
C GLY A 39 17.40 5.27 -2.80
N ASN A 40 16.83 5.44 -1.60
CA ASN A 40 16.17 4.31 -0.93
C ASN A 40 14.74 4.14 -1.45
N LYS A 41 14.36 2.87 -1.66
CA LYS A 41 12.98 2.50 -2.00
C LYS A 41 12.12 2.51 -0.74
N ARG A 42 11.12 3.38 -0.72
CA ARG A 42 10.12 3.55 0.35
C ARG A 42 8.76 3.09 -0.13
N LEU A 43 7.93 2.62 0.81
CA LEU A 43 6.51 2.43 0.58
C LEU A 43 5.79 3.77 0.69
N ALA A 44 4.94 4.09 -0.29
CA ALA A 44 4.19 5.35 -0.34
C ALA A 44 2.80 5.14 -0.95
N LEU A 45 1.88 6.06 -0.66
CA LEU A 45 0.57 6.11 -1.31
C LEU A 45 0.74 6.52 -2.77
N THR A 46 0.14 5.78 -3.70
CA THR A 46 0.28 5.99 -5.15
C THR A 46 -0.87 5.33 -5.92
N ASN A 47 -0.98 5.64 -7.21
CA ASN A 47 -1.90 4.97 -8.14
C ASN A 47 -1.26 3.76 -8.84
N VAL A 48 0.03 3.50 -8.57
CA VAL A 48 0.78 2.36 -9.14
C VAL A 48 1.08 1.36 -8.01
N PRO A 49 0.25 0.32 -7.83
CA PRO A 49 0.41 -0.62 -6.72
C PRO A 49 1.70 -1.43 -6.82
N TYR A 50 2.32 -1.72 -5.67
CA TYR A 50 3.43 -2.66 -5.61
C TYR A 50 2.93 -4.09 -5.40
N LYS A 51 3.29 -4.97 -6.34
CA LYS A 51 2.90 -6.38 -6.35
C LYS A 51 3.74 -7.17 -5.34
N VAL A 52 3.09 -7.85 -4.40
CA VAL A 52 3.73 -8.58 -3.30
C VAL A 52 3.26 -10.03 -3.21
N ARG A 53 4.13 -10.89 -2.66
CA ARG A 53 3.83 -12.27 -2.24
C ARG A 53 4.28 -12.44 -0.79
N PHE A 54 3.59 -13.29 -0.05
CA PHE A 54 3.90 -13.57 1.35
C PHE A 54 4.59 -14.93 1.46
N GLN A 55 5.71 -14.97 2.18
CA GLN A 55 6.46 -16.18 2.47
C GLN A 55 6.42 -16.41 3.99
N PRO A 56 6.17 -17.65 4.46
CA PRO A 56 6.35 -17.99 5.86
C PRO A 56 7.78 -17.68 6.32
N ALA A 57 7.94 -17.28 7.59
CA ALA A 57 9.23 -16.99 8.18
C ALA A 57 10.03 -18.27 8.50
#